data_AF-A0A7X8U7R5-F1
#
_entry.id   AF-A0A7X8U7R5-F1
#
_cell.length_a   1.000
_cell.length_b   1.000
_cell.length_c   1.000
_cell.angle_alpha   90.00
_cell.angle_beta   90.00
_cell.angle_gamma   90.00
#
_symmetry.space_group_name_H-M   'P 1'
#
loop_
_entity.id
_entity.type
_entity.pdbx_description
1 polymer ?
#
loop_
_entity_poly.entity_id
_entity_poly.type
_entity_poly.pdbx_seq_one_letter_code
_entity_poly.pdbx_strand_id
1 'polypeptide(L)'
;MKTALAMTGFNFRSYRGLKQRLELSKIQVQPDTIIVAHEVPYGCLDEIYSGQRVGSTAIREFLRDKQPSKWLCGHIHESFGATSSASF
;
A
#
# COMPACT_ATOMS: atom_id res chain seq x y z
N MET A 1 18.45 33.02 -9.31
CA MET A 1 17.77 31.90 -10.00
C MET A 1 16.54 31.54 -9.19
N LYS A 2 15.34 31.78 -9.70
CA LYS A 2 14.09 31.44 -9.01
C LYS A 2 13.72 30.01 -9.38
N THR A 3 13.96 29.06 -8.48
CA THR A 3 13.42 27.71 -8.59
C THR A 3 11.90 27.82 -8.42
N ALA A 4 11.18 27.79 -9.54
CA ALA A 4 9.74 27.62 -9.53
C ALA A 4 9.44 26.15 -9.18
N LEU A 5 9.16 25.89 -7.90
CA LEU A 5 8.53 24.62 -7.51
C LEU A 5 7.09 24.69 -8.03
N ALA A 6 6.82 24.02 -9.14
CA ALA A 6 5.45 23.82 -9.61
C ALA A 6 4.71 22.99 -8.54
N MET A 7 3.97 23.67 -7.65
CA MET A 7 3.04 23.04 -6.72
C MET A 7 1.79 22.61 -7.50
N THR A 8 1.97 21.68 -8.45
CA THR A 8 0.87 21.07 -9.20
C THR A 8 0.00 20.27 -8.24
N GLY A 9 -1.22 20.77 -8.00
CA GLY A 9 -2.38 20.01 -7.54
C GLY A 9 -2.19 19.14 -6.30
N PHE A 10 -2.14 19.77 -5.12
CA PHE A 10 -2.25 19.04 -3.85
C PHE A 10 -3.69 18.55 -3.68
N ASN A 11 -4.00 17.33 -4.16
CA ASN A 11 -5.31 16.71 -3.94
C ASN A 11 -5.26 15.73 -2.75
N PHE A 12 -6.43 15.45 -2.16
CA PHE A 12 -6.55 14.61 -0.96
C PHE A 12 -5.98 13.19 -1.16
N ARG A 13 -6.07 12.64 -2.38
CA ARG A 13 -5.53 11.32 -2.71
C ARG A 13 -4.00 11.30 -2.66
N SER A 14 -3.36 12.34 -3.20
CA SER A 14 -1.91 12.54 -3.11
C SER A 14 -1.46 12.70 -1.65
N TYR A 15 -2.20 13.45 -0.83
CA TYR A 15 -1.92 13.57 0.59
C TYR A 15 -2.03 12.23 1.33
N ARG A 16 -3.10 11.46 1.09
CA ARG A 16 -3.27 10.14 1.70
C ARG A 16 -2.11 9.21 1.33
N GLY A 17 -1.72 9.17 0.05
CA GLY A 17 -0.58 8.37 -0.41
C GLY A 17 0.73 8.77 0.26
N LEU A 18 1.04 10.07 0.35
CA LEU A 18 2.24 10.55 1.03
C LEU A 18 2.24 10.25 2.52
N LYS A 19 1.12 10.47 3.21
CA LYS A 19 0.97 10.14 4.63
C LYS A 19 1.21 8.64 4.87
N GLN A 20 0.63 7.79 4.04
CA GLN A 20 0.81 6.35 4.15
C GLN A 20 2.28 5.94 3.98
N ARG A 21 2.98 6.50 3.00
CA ARG A 21 4.43 6.26 2.79
C ARG A 21 5.26 6.69 3.99
N LEU A 22 4.94 7.84 4.57
CA LEU A 22 5.60 8.33 5.77
C LEU A 22 5.38 7.37 6.96
N GLU A 23 4.14 6.92 7.20
CA GLU A 23 3.89 5.97 8.29
C GLU A 23 4.59 4.62 8.05
N LEU A 24 4.56 4.08 6.83
CA LEU A 24 5.27 2.85 6.47
C LEU A 24 6.78 2.97 6.68
N SER A 25 7.39 4.13 6.41
CA SER A 25 8.82 4.35 6.60
C SER A 25 9.31 4.24 8.05
N LYS A 26 8.39 4.37 9.02
CA LYS A 26 8.71 4.26 10.45
C LYS A 26 8.71 2.81 10.94
N ILE A 27 8.19 1.89 10.16
CA ILE A 27 8.06 0.48 10.53
C ILE A 27 9.40 -0.22 10.33
N GLN A 28 9.90 -0.84 11.39
CA GLN A 28 11.05 -1.75 11.31
C GLN A 28 10.56 -3.15 10.99
N VAL A 29 11.21 -3.82 10.04
CA VAL A 29 10.81 -5.16 9.56
C VAL A 29 11.96 -6.12 9.73
N GLN A 30 11.66 -7.26 10.35
CA GLN A 30 12.50 -8.45 10.47
C GLN A 30 11.84 -9.62 9.73
N PRO A 31 12.59 -10.72 9.43
CA PRO A 31 12.05 -11.84 8.64
C PRO A 31 10.77 -12.49 9.21
N ASP A 32 10.56 -12.44 10.51
CA ASP A 32 9.39 -12.99 11.22
C ASP A 32 8.28 -11.95 11.49
N THR A 33 8.47 -10.71 11.06
CA THR A 33 7.53 -9.62 11.31
C THR A 33 6.20 -9.88 10.60
N ILE A 34 5.11 -9.83 11.37
CA ILE A 34 3.74 -9.86 10.88
C ILE A 34 3.15 -8.46 11.05
N ILE A 35 2.61 -7.91 9.96
CA ILE A 35 1.98 -6.59 9.98
C ILE A 35 0.47 -6.75 9.81
N VAL A 36 -0.30 -6.07 10.66
CA VAL A 36 -1.76 -6.01 10.59
C VAL A 36 -2.18 -4.59 10.25
N ALA A 37 -2.87 -4.41 9.13
CA ALA A 37 -3.28 -3.11 8.65
C ALA A 37 -4.61 -3.21 7.89
N HIS A 38 -5.47 -2.20 8.02
CA HIS A 38 -6.78 -2.26 7.34
C HIS A 38 -6.63 -2.22 5.80
N GLU A 39 -5.71 -1.42 5.27
CA GLU A 39 -5.60 -1.21 3.81
C GLU A 39 -4.95 -2.41 3.07
N VAL A 40 -5.43 -2.65 1.86
CA VAL A 40 -5.02 -3.75 0.98
C VAL A 40 -3.85 -3.33 0.08
N PRO A 41 -2.81 -4.15 -0.13
CA PRO A 41 -1.78 -3.90 -1.13
C PRO A 41 -2.34 -3.94 -2.56
N TYR A 42 -1.93 -2.98 -3.39
CA TYR A 42 -2.30 -2.98 -4.80
C TYR A 42 -1.83 -4.26 -5.50
N GLY A 43 -2.71 -4.86 -6.31
CA GLY A 43 -2.41 -6.09 -7.04
C GLY A 43 -2.70 -7.37 -6.26
N CYS A 44 -3.10 -7.30 -4.99
CA CYS A 44 -3.29 -8.46 -4.11
C CYS A 44 -4.63 -8.36 -3.41
N LEU A 45 -5.62 -9.16 -3.85
CA LEU A 45 -6.95 -9.21 -3.20
C LEU A 45 -7.63 -7.83 -3.13
N ASP A 46 -7.41 -6.99 -4.15
CA ASP A 46 -7.75 -5.57 -4.14
C ASP A 46 -8.80 -5.19 -5.19
N GLU A 47 -9.51 -6.18 -5.74
CA GLU A 47 -10.53 -6.00 -6.76
C GLU A 47 -11.93 -5.89 -6.13
N ILE A 48 -12.70 -4.89 -6.54
CA ILE A 48 -14.12 -4.73 -6.15
C ILE A 48 -15.04 -5.24 -7.27
N TYR A 49 -16.37 -5.31 -7.04
CA TYR A 49 -17.34 -5.84 -8.02
C TYR A 49 -17.30 -5.20 -9.41
N SER A 50 -16.79 -3.97 -9.54
CA SER A 50 -16.60 -3.31 -10.83
C SER A 50 -15.38 -3.82 -11.61
N GLY A 51 -14.61 -4.75 -11.08
CA GLY A 51 -13.32 -5.19 -11.61
C GLY A 51 -12.19 -4.18 -11.38
N GLN A 52 -12.45 -3.06 -10.69
CA GLN A 52 -11.43 -2.06 -10.41
C GLN A 52 -10.53 -2.51 -9.26
N ARG A 53 -9.22 -2.31 -9.45
CA ARG A 53 -8.22 -2.44 -8.38
C ARG A 53 -8.12 -1.16 -7.56
N VAL A 54 -8.30 -1.27 -6.25
CA VAL A 54 -8.35 -0.13 -5.33
C VAL A 54 -7.32 -0.20 -4.21
N GLY A 55 -6.41 -1.17 -4.26
CA GLY A 55 -5.35 -1.31 -3.27
C GLY A 55 -4.31 -0.18 -3.31
N SER A 56 -3.52 -0.09 -2.25
CA SER A 56 -2.46 0.90 -2.11
C SER A 56 -1.18 0.46 -2.82
N THR A 57 -0.72 1.28 -3.77
CA THR A 57 0.61 1.12 -4.40
C THR A 57 1.74 1.38 -3.40
N ALA A 58 1.52 2.21 -2.39
CA ALA A 58 2.50 2.47 -1.35
C ALA A 58 2.78 1.24 -0.48
N ILE A 59 1.72 0.51 -0.11
CA ILE A 59 1.88 -0.77 0.60
C ILE A 59 2.56 -1.79 -0.32
N ARG A 60 2.17 -1.86 -1.60
CA ARG A 60 2.78 -2.80 -2.55
C ARG A 60 4.30 -2.61 -2.66
N GLU A 61 4.74 -1.37 -2.79
CA GLU A 61 6.17 -1.02 -2.81
C GLU A 61 6.86 -1.35 -1.49
N PHE A 62 6.25 -1.01 -0.35
CA PHE A 62 6.78 -1.35 0.97
C PHE A 62 6.97 -2.86 1.16
N LEU A 63 5.99 -3.68 0.76
CA LEU A 63 6.07 -5.14 0.85
C LEU A 63 7.20 -5.70 -0.02
N ARG A 64 7.38 -5.14 -1.22
CA ARG A 64 8.48 -5.49 -2.11
C ARG A 64 9.83 -5.21 -1.46
N ASP A 65 9.97 -4.04 -0.85
CA ASP A 65 11.28 -3.56 -0.38
C ASP A 65 11.63 -4.11 1.02
N LYS A 66 10.63 -4.38 1.87
CA LYS A 66 10.83 -4.78 3.28
C LYS A 66 10.57 -6.25 3.58
N GLN A 67 9.78 -6.94 2.74
CA GLN A 67 9.53 -8.39 2.83
C GLN A 67 9.20 -8.90 4.27
N PRO A 68 8.15 -8.36 4.93
CA PRO A 68 7.68 -8.96 6.18
C PRO A 68 7.15 -10.39 5.93
N SER A 69 7.12 -11.23 6.98
CA SER A 69 6.61 -12.60 6.90
C SER A 69 5.18 -12.67 6.38
N LYS A 70 4.30 -11.80 6.91
CA LYS A 70 2.88 -11.72 6.52
C LYS A 70 2.36 -10.29 6.61
N TRP A 71 1.43 -9.96 5.71
CA TRP A 71 0.60 -8.76 5.76
C TRP A 71 -0.87 -9.19 5.87
N LEU A 72 -1.49 -8.92 7.01
CA LEU A 72 -2.89 -9.21 7.26
C LEU A 72 -3.71 -7.94 7.02
N CYS A 73 -4.69 -8.01 6.13
CA CYS A 73 -5.53 -6.87 5.78
C CYS A 73 -7.02 -7.21 5.64
N GLY A 74 -7.84 -6.15 5.59
CA GLY A 74 -9.29 -6.22 5.37
C GLY A 74 -9.69 -5.22 4.29
N HIS A 75 -10.77 -4.47 4.51
CA HIS A 75 -11.26 -3.38 3.64
C HIS A 75 -11.99 -3.78 2.36
N ILE A 76 -11.51 -4.78 1.62
CA ILE A 76 -12.18 -5.25 0.40
C ILE A 76 -12.87 -6.58 0.68
N HIS A 77 -14.20 -6.57 0.76
CA HIS A 77 -14.99 -7.76 1.09
C HIS A 77 -15.22 -8.64 -0.15
N GLU A 78 -15.13 -8.03 -1.33
CA GLU A 78 -15.37 -8.62 -2.64
C GLU A 78 -14.23 -9.55 -3.09
N SER A 79 -13.04 -9.43 -2.49
CA SER A 79 -11.84 -10.21 -2.85
C SER A 79 -11.18 -10.79 -1.60
N PHE A 80 -11.93 -11.58 -0.83
CA PHE A 80 -11.40 -12.24 0.37
C PHE A 80 -10.45 -13.40 0.02
N GLY A 81 -9.53 -13.72 0.93
CA GLY A 81 -8.67 -14.89 0.80
C GLY A 81 -7.24 -14.65 1.28
N ALA A 82 -6.31 -15.45 0.78
CA ALA A 82 -4.88 -15.30 1.00
C ALA A 82 -4.12 -15.56 -0.30
N THR A 83 -3.03 -14.82 -0.54
CA THR A 83 -2.13 -15.09 -1.65
C THR A 83 -0.67 -15.01 -1.20
N SER A 84 0.16 -15.88 -1.78
CA SER A 84 1.63 -15.81 -1.70
C SER A 84 2.26 -15.15 -2.92
N SER A 85 1.47 -14.94 -3.99
CA SER A 85 1.93 -14.37 -5.25
C SER A 85 1.93 -12.85 -5.16
N ALA A 86 2.72 -12.29 -4.25
CA ALA A 86 3.31 -11.01 -4.55
C ALA A 86 4.43 -11.27 -5.56
N SER A 87 4.07 -11.50 -6.84
CA SER A 87 5.05 -11.55 -7.93
C SER A 87 5.65 -10.15 -8.03
N PHE A 88 6.72 -9.92 -7.29
CA PHE A 88 7.40 -8.64 -7.18
C PHE A 88 8.19 -8.33 -8.45
#